data_AF-A0A3A6PYK4-F1
#
_entry.id   AF-A0A3A6PYK4-F1
#
_cell.length_a   1.000
_cell.length_b   1.000
_cell.length_c   1.000
_cell.angle_alpha   90.00
_cell.angle_beta   90.00
_cell.angle_gamma   90.00
#
_symmetry.space_group_name_H-M   'P 1'
#
loop_
_entity.id
_entity.type
_entity.pdbx_description
1 polymer ?
#
loop_
_entity_poly.entity_id
_entity_poly.type
_entity_poly.pdbx_seq_one_letter_code
_entity_poly.pdbx_strand_id
1 'polypeptide(L)'
;MVGSDLGSYHDADSNATDFATKVLRTEKNFQQVQETIKIDGTEIVSERSATPVYDGDNELVGVLEVNRDVTERQQERNRKEILEDYQQRVLDDLQDNISRLARGDLTIDPATPEPYEGEDFDAIQAV
;
A
#
# COMPACT_ATOMS: atom_id res chain seq x y z
N MET A 1 -17.29 -11.70 0.16
CA MET A 1 -18.30 -11.91 -0.90
C MET A 1 -17.99 -13.26 -1.53
N VAL A 2 -18.95 -14.20 -1.60
CA VAL A 2 -18.76 -15.50 -2.27
C VAL A 2 -19.40 -15.38 -3.65
N GLY A 3 -18.60 -15.40 -4.71
CA GLY A 3 -19.05 -15.22 -6.10
C GLY A 3 -18.44 -16.29 -6.99
N SER A 4 -19.25 -16.84 -7.91
CA SER A 4 -18.85 -17.86 -8.88
C SER A 4 -18.17 -17.29 -10.11
N ASP A 5 -18.12 -15.96 -10.26
CA ASP A 5 -17.43 -15.27 -11.33
C ASP A 5 -16.72 -14.04 -10.73
N LEU A 6 -15.41 -14.17 -10.52
CA LEU A 6 -14.60 -13.12 -9.90
C LEU A 6 -14.02 -12.17 -10.96
N GLY A 7 -14.03 -12.57 -12.24
CA GLY A 7 -13.51 -11.77 -13.35
C GLY A 7 -14.35 -10.54 -13.69
N SER A 8 -15.60 -10.47 -13.22
CA SER A 8 -16.54 -9.38 -13.53
C SER A 8 -16.48 -8.18 -12.59
N TYR A 9 -15.60 -8.18 -11.58
CA TYR A 9 -15.54 -7.11 -10.56
C TYR A 9 -14.52 -6.01 -10.85
N HIS A 10 -13.82 -6.09 -11.97
CA HIS A 10 -12.85 -5.07 -12.37
C HIS A 10 -13.25 -4.43 -13.68
N ASP A 11 -12.86 -3.16 -13.87
CA ASP A 11 -13.06 -2.47 -15.14
C ASP A 11 -12.43 -3.27 -16.29
N ALA A 12 -13.01 -3.22 -17.49
CA ALA A 12 -12.53 -3.99 -18.65
C ALA A 12 -11.06 -3.69 -19.04
N ASP A 13 -10.53 -2.55 -18.61
CA ASP A 13 -9.12 -2.14 -18.78
C ASP A 13 -8.24 -2.49 -17.57
N SER A 14 -8.76 -3.20 -16.57
CA SER A 14 -8.02 -3.60 -15.38
C SER A 14 -7.14 -4.83 -15.63
N ASN A 15 -5.85 -4.71 -15.34
CA ASN A 15 -4.87 -5.80 -15.43
C ASN A 15 -4.88 -6.73 -14.20
N ALA A 16 -6.02 -6.89 -13.53
CA ALA A 16 -6.10 -7.71 -12.34
C ALA A 16 -5.74 -9.18 -12.65
N THR A 17 -4.83 -9.77 -11.88
CA THR A 17 -4.46 -11.17 -12.09
C THR A 17 -5.66 -12.08 -11.79
N ASP A 18 -5.93 -13.03 -12.68
CA ASP A 18 -6.88 -14.11 -12.41
C ASP A 18 -6.23 -15.17 -11.50
N PHE A 19 -6.32 -14.93 -10.18
CA PHE A 19 -5.77 -15.83 -9.18
C PHE A 19 -6.46 -17.19 -9.17
N ALA A 20 -7.77 -17.25 -9.41
CA ALA A 20 -8.51 -18.51 -9.48
C ALA A 20 -7.95 -19.43 -10.58
N THR A 21 -7.83 -18.92 -11.81
CA THR A 21 -7.23 -19.69 -12.92
C THR A 21 -5.77 -20.05 -12.64
N LYS A 22 -5.02 -19.16 -12.00
CA LYS A 22 -3.61 -19.40 -11.68
C LYS A 22 -3.44 -20.48 -10.61
N VAL A 23 -4.28 -20.51 -9.59
CA VAL A 23 -4.31 -21.58 -8.58
C VAL A 23 -4.74 -22.89 -9.20
N LEU A 24 -5.81 -22.91 -10.00
CA LEU A 24 -6.29 -24.14 -10.66
C LEU A 24 -5.22 -24.79 -11.55
N ARG A 25 -4.40 -23.98 -12.22
CA ARG A 25 -3.34 -24.49 -13.11
C ARG A 25 -2.07 -24.91 -12.36
N THR A 26 -1.74 -24.25 -11.25
CA THR A 26 -0.46 -24.45 -10.56
C THR A 26 -0.58 -25.29 -9.28
N GLU A 27 -1.80 -25.44 -8.77
CA GLU A 27 -2.12 -26.00 -7.45
C GLU A 27 -1.34 -25.34 -6.30
N LYS A 28 -0.84 -24.12 -6.52
CA LYS A 28 -0.10 -23.35 -5.52
C LYS A 28 -1.02 -22.40 -4.78
N ASN A 29 -0.75 -22.25 -3.50
CA ASN A 29 -1.34 -21.20 -2.67
C ASN A 29 -0.69 -19.84 -2.98
N PHE A 30 -1.53 -18.81 -3.12
CA PHE A 30 -1.10 -17.42 -3.13
C PHE A 30 -1.65 -16.75 -1.87
N GLN A 31 -0.78 -16.08 -1.14
CA GLN A 31 -1.16 -15.41 0.10
C GLN A 31 -0.77 -13.94 0.00
N GLN A 32 -1.70 -13.09 0.41
CA GLN A 32 -1.49 -11.66 0.64
C GLN A 32 -0.85 -10.93 -0.55
N VAL A 33 -1.24 -11.29 -1.78
CA VAL A 33 -0.75 -10.60 -2.97
C VAL A 33 -1.51 -9.30 -3.12
N GLN A 34 -0.77 -8.19 -3.16
CA GLN A 34 -1.36 -6.86 -3.31
C GLN A 34 -1.23 -6.39 -4.75
N GLU A 35 -2.35 -5.98 -5.34
CA GLU A 35 -2.41 -5.38 -6.68
C GLU A 35 -3.26 -4.12 -6.65
N THR A 36 -2.80 -3.09 -7.36
CA THR A 36 -3.62 -1.91 -7.64
C THR A 36 -4.57 -2.26 -8.77
N ILE A 37 -5.87 -2.19 -8.48
CA ILE A 37 -6.94 -2.46 -9.42
C ILE A 37 -7.81 -1.22 -9.55
N LYS A 38 -8.50 -1.10 -10.69
CA LYS A 38 -9.41 0.00 -10.96
C LYS A 38 -10.83 -0.55 -10.98
N ILE A 39 -11.67 0.00 -10.11
CA ILE A 39 -13.09 -0.34 -9.99
C ILE A 39 -13.88 0.94 -10.13
N ASP A 40 -14.76 1.00 -11.14
CA ASP A 40 -15.63 2.14 -11.41
C ASP A 40 -14.85 3.47 -11.49
N GLY A 41 -13.65 3.44 -12.08
CA GLY A 41 -12.80 4.62 -12.21
C GLY A 41 -11.91 4.93 -11.00
N THR A 42 -12.08 4.25 -9.87
CA THR A 42 -11.31 4.47 -8.63
C THR A 42 -10.19 3.43 -8.52
N GLU A 43 -8.97 3.88 -8.22
CA GLU A 43 -7.86 2.98 -7.91
C GLU A 43 -7.94 2.51 -6.45
N ILE A 44 -7.97 1.20 -6.26
CA ILE A 44 -7.90 0.58 -4.93
C ILE A 44 -6.74 -0.40 -4.87
N VAL A 45 -6.17 -0.56 -3.68
CA VAL A 45 -5.18 -1.60 -3.38
C VAL A 45 -5.93 -2.81 -2.85
N SER A 46 -5.99 -3.87 -3.65
CA SER A 46 -6.63 -5.13 -3.27
C SER A 46 -5.59 -6.14 -2.79
N GLU A 47 -5.74 -6.62 -1.56
CA GLU A 47 -4.98 -7.71 -0.97
C GLU A 47 -5.74 -9.03 -1.16
N ARG A 48 -5.18 -9.94 -1.97
CA ARG A 48 -5.83 -11.16 -2.42
C ARG A 48 -5.09 -12.39 -1.92
N SER A 49 -5.84 -13.38 -1.45
CA SER A 49 -5.31 -14.70 -1.08
C SER A 49 -6.17 -15.78 -1.72
N ALA A 50 -5.54 -16.74 -2.38
CA ALA A 50 -6.21 -17.79 -3.13
C ALA A 50 -5.61 -19.16 -2.78
N THR A 51 -6.46 -20.12 -2.41
CA THR A 51 -6.05 -21.46 -1.96
C THR A 51 -6.90 -22.53 -2.67
N PRO A 52 -6.29 -23.60 -3.21
CA PRO A 52 -7.05 -24.69 -3.81
C PRO A 52 -7.88 -25.41 -2.75
N VAL A 53 -9.09 -25.82 -3.11
CA VAL A 53 -10.01 -26.59 -2.26
C VAL A 53 -10.15 -27.98 -2.84
N TYR A 54 -9.94 -28.98 -1.99
CA TYR A 54 -10.04 -30.40 -2.34
C TYR A 54 -11.24 -31.04 -1.63
N ASP A 55 -11.84 -32.05 -2.25
CA ASP A 55 -12.86 -32.88 -1.61
C ASP A 55 -12.27 -34.01 -0.75
N GLY A 56 -13.14 -34.91 -0.28
CA GLY A 56 -12.74 -36.05 0.55
C GLY A 56 -11.93 -37.12 -0.20
N ASP A 57 -11.98 -37.14 -1.53
CA ASP A 57 -11.24 -38.05 -2.40
C ASP A 57 -9.94 -37.42 -2.93
N ASN A 58 -9.58 -36.25 -2.39
CA ASN A 58 -8.40 -35.46 -2.75
C ASN A 58 -8.42 -34.95 -4.21
N GLU A 59 -9.62 -34.80 -4.78
CA GLU A 59 -9.82 -34.18 -6.08
C GLU A 59 -9.97 -32.65 -5.92
N LEU A 60 -9.35 -31.88 -6.81
CA LEU A 60 -9.43 -30.42 -6.80
C LEU A 60 -10.84 -29.99 -7.23
N VAL A 61 -11.62 -29.45 -6.30
CA VAL A 61 -13.01 -29.04 -6.54
C VAL A 61 -13.20 -27.53 -6.69
N GLY A 62 -12.18 -26.73 -6.39
CA GLY A 62 -12.24 -25.29 -6.63
C GLY A 62 -11.11 -24.49 -6.00
N VAL A 63 -11.37 -23.19 -5.87
CA VAL A 63 -10.46 -22.21 -5.25
C VAL A 63 -11.23 -21.36 -4.26
N LEU A 64 -10.70 -21.26 -3.04
CA LEU A 64 -11.14 -20.28 -2.06
C LEU A 64 -10.30 -19.03 -2.27
N GLU A 65 -10.96 -17.94 -2.66
CA GLU A 65 -10.32 -16.63 -2.79
C GLU A 65 -10.91 -15.62 -1.79
N VAL A 66 -10.03 -14.88 -1.14
CA VAL A 66 -10.36 -13.77 -0.24
C VAL A 66 -9.73 -12.51 -0.80
N ASN A 67 -10.57 -11.49 -0.99
CA ASN A 67 -10.18 -10.16 -1.46
C ASN A 67 -10.44 -9.16 -0.34
N ARG A 68 -9.45 -8.33 -0.03
CA ARG A 68 -9.54 -7.28 0.99
C ARG A 68 -9.07 -5.96 0.40
N ASP A 69 -9.92 -4.94 0.45
CA ASP A 69 -9.48 -3.58 0.21
C ASP A 69 -8.56 -3.13 1.34
N VAL A 70 -7.34 -2.73 1.00
CA VAL A 70 -6.33 -2.24 1.94
C VAL A 70 -5.83 -0.85 1.57
N THR A 71 -6.58 -0.13 0.73
CA THR A 71 -6.22 1.21 0.23
C THR A 71 -5.95 2.18 1.36
N GLU A 72 -6.91 2.34 2.28
CA GLU A 72 -6.79 3.21 3.45
C GLU A 72 -5.60 2.81 4.34
N ARG A 73 -5.44 1.51 4.61
CA ARG A 73 -4.33 1.00 5.41
C ARG A 73 -2.97 1.32 4.78
N GLN A 74 -2.86 1.25 3.46
CA GLN A 74 -1.63 1.56 2.74
C GLN A 74 -1.36 3.07 2.71
N GLN A 75 -2.40 3.89 2.53
CA GLN A 75 -2.29 5.35 2.61
C GLN A 75 -1.81 5.81 3.98
N GLU A 76 -2.42 5.30 5.05
CA GLU A 76 -2.01 5.62 6.43
C GLU A 76 -0.56 5.20 6.72
N ARG A 77 -0.16 4.02 6.23
CA ARG A 77 1.22 3.55 6.37
C ARG A 77 2.21 4.45 5.63
N ASN A 78 1.93 4.76 4.37
CA ASN A 78 2.77 5.63 3.56
C ASN A 78 2.88 7.02 4.18
N ARG A 79 1.76 7.57 4.65
CA ARG A 79 1.70 8.87 5.35
C ARG A 79 2.58 8.88 6.60
N LYS A 80 2.53 7.80 7.39
CA LYS A 80 3.37 7.66 8.57
C LYS A 80 4.85 7.61 8.22
N GLU A 81 5.22 6.79 7.24
CA GLU A 81 6.62 6.64 6.79
C GLU A 81 7.17 7.98 6.27
N ILE A 82 6.39 8.68 5.44
CA ILE A 82 6.67 10.05 4.97
C ILE A 82 6.90 11.03 6.12
N LEU A 83 6.03 11.01 7.14
CA LEU A 83 6.14 11.91 8.28
C LEU A 83 7.38 11.62 9.14
N GLU A 84 7.71 10.34 9.36
CA GLU A 84 8.90 9.93 10.10
C GLU A 84 10.18 10.38 9.38
N ASP A 85 10.25 10.19 8.07
CA ASP A 85 11.38 10.64 7.24
C ASP A 85 11.51 12.16 7.24
N TYR A 86 10.39 12.89 7.13
CA TYR A 86 10.38 14.35 7.23
C TYR A 86 10.89 14.84 8.58
N GLN A 87 10.40 14.26 9.68
CA GLN A 87 10.83 14.61 11.04
C GLN A 87 12.32 14.37 11.23
N GLN A 88 12.85 13.24 10.75
CA GLN A 88 14.28 12.95 10.84
C GLN A 88 15.11 13.99 10.08
N ARG A 89 14.71 14.35 8.85
CA ARG A 89 15.39 15.39 8.06
C ARG A 89 15.42 16.74 8.77
N VAL A 90 14.29 17.16 9.36
CA VAL A 90 14.19 18.42 10.10
C VAL A 90 15.11 18.41 11.33
N LEU A 91 15.13 17.30 12.07
CA LEU A 91 15.99 17.17 13.26
C LEU A 91 17.47 17.16 12.90
N ASP A 92 17.84 16.49 11.82
CA ASP A 92 19.22 16.43 11.34
C ASP A 92 19.73 17.81 10.92
N ASP A 93 18.92 18.58 10.16
CA ASP A 93 19.25 19.96 9.77
C ASP A 93 19.37 20.88 10.99
N LEU A 94 18.42 20.78 11.94
CA LEU A 94 18.48 21.54 13.19
C LEU A 94 19.76 21.24 13.97
N GLN A 95 20.15 19.96 14.07
CA GLN A 95 21.35 19.54 14.80
C GLN A 95 22.62 20.08 14.15
N ASP A 96 22.70 20.07 12.81
CA ASP A 96 23.85 20.66 12.09
C ASP A 96 23.93 22.17 12.34
N ASN A 97 22.80 22.87 12.22
CA ASN A 97 22.72 24.31 12.46
C ASN A 97 23.13 24.67 13.89
N ILE A 98 22.62 23.97 14.92
CA ILE A 98 23.03 24.19 16.31
C ILE A 98 24.54 23.95 16.49
N SER A 99 25.07 22.90 15.87
CA SER A 99 26.49 22.55 15.95
C SER A 99 27.38 23.61 15.29
N ARG A 100 26.96 24.17 14.17
CA ARG A 100 27.63 25.30 13.49
C ARG A 100 27.57 26.56 14.36
N LEU A 101 26.41 26.86 14.93
CA LEU A 101 26.21 28.04 15.77
C LEU A 101 27.09 27.98 17.02
N ALA A 102 27.16 26.81 17.68
CA ALA A 102 28.02 26.58 18.84
C ALA A 102 29.51 26.79 18.55
N ARG A 103 29.93 26.63 17.28
CA ARG A 103 31.30 26.91 16.81
C ARG A 103 31.50 28.38 16.40
N GLY A 104 30.50 29.23 16.57
CA GLY A 104 30.55 30.66 16.26
C GLY A 104 30.24 31.01 14.80
N ASP A 105 29.73 30.07 14.01
CA ASP A 105 29.23 30.37 12.67
C ASP A 105 27.86 31.07 12.80
N LEU A 106 27.84 32.39 12.57
CA LEU A 106 26.64 33.23 12.59
C LEU A 106 26.07 33.46 11.18
N THR A 107 26.62 32.80 10.16
CA THR A 107 26.16 32.92 8.75
C THR A 107 25.11 31.86 8.39
N ILE A 108 24.56 31.18 9.40
CA ILE A 108 23.53 30.16 9.25
C ILE A 108 22.22 30.83 8.87
N ASP A 109 21.63 30.34 7.78
CA ASP A 109 20.25 30.65 7.39
C ASP A 109 19.44 29.36 7.58
N PRO A 110 18.82 29.15 8.75
CA PRO A 110 18.08 27.93 9.01
C PRO A 110 16.84 27.89 8.11
N ALA A 111 16.84 26.97 7.16
CA ALA A 111 15.69 26.70 6.31
C ALA A 111 14.94 25.49 6.86
N THR A 112 13.60 25.56 6.86
CA THR A 112 12.80 24.35 7.07
C THR A 112 12.84 23.56 5.77
N PRO A 113 13.34 22.31 5.74
CA PRO A 113 13.27 21.50 4.53
C PRO A 113 11.81 21.34 4.11
N GLU A 114 11.55 21.42 2.81
CA GLU A 114 10.20 21.21 2.30
C GLU A 114 9.85 19.70 2.30
N PRO A 115 8.55 19.38 2.47
CA PRO A 115 7.98 18.10 2.05
C PRO A 115 8.48 17.67 0.67
N TYR A 116 8.62 16.37 0.45
CA TYR A 116 8.76 15.89 -0.94
C TYR A 116 7.43 16.12 -1.70
N GLU A 117 7.52 16.39 -3.00
CA GLU A 117 6.33 16.50 -3.85
C GLU A 117 5.51 15.20 -3.78
N GLY A 118 4.23 15.29 -3.39
CA GLY A 118 3.33 14.15 -3.22
C GLY A 118 3.16 13.66 -1.77
N GLU A 119 3.86 14.26 -0.80
CA GLU A 119 3.60 14.06 0.63
C GLU A 119 2.36 14.87 1.04
N ASP A 120 1.18 14.26 0.95
CA ASP A 120 -0.06 14.93 1.33
C ASP A 120 -0.21 14.96 2.86
N PHE A 121 0.19 16.08 3.45
CA PHE A 121 0.07 16.36 4.89
C PHE A 121 -1.31 16.93 5.23
N ASP A 122 -2.36 16.45 4.58
CA ASP A 122 -3.71 16.99 4.68
C ASP A 122 -4.09 17.19 6.15
N ALA A 123 -4.25 18.46 6.52
CA ALA A 123 -4.22 18.93 7.89
C ALA A 123 -5.20 18.14 8.75
N ILE A 124 -4.80 17.87 9.99
CA ILE A 124 -5.66 17.33 11.03
C ILE A 124 -6.98 18.12 11.01
N GLN A 125 -8.04 17.53 10.46
CA GLN A 125 -9.39 17.98 10.75
C GLN A 125 -9.61 17.63 12.22
N ALA A 126 -9.33 18.60 13.07
CA ALA A 126 -9.60 18.52 14.49
C ALA A 126 -11.10 18.23 14.68
N VAL A 127 -11.38 17.11 15.34
CA VAL A 127 -12.71 16.76 15.87
C VAL A 127 -13.03 17.64 17.07
#